data_AF-A0A6J5UG72-F1
#
_entry.id   AF-A0A6J5UG72-F1
#
_cell.length_a   1.000
_cell.length_b   1.000
_cell.length_c   1.000
_cell.angle_alpha   90.00
_cell.angle_beta   90.00
_cell.angle_gamma   90.00
#
_symmetry.space_group_name_H-M   'P 1'
#
loop_
_entity.id
_entity.type
_entity.pdbx_description
1 polymer ?
#
loop_
_entity_poly.entity_id
_entity_poly.type
_entity_poly.pdbx_seq_one_letter_code
_entity_poly.pdbx_strand_id
1 'polypeptide(L)' 'MESKMVVVFGVFVAVFVQCVAAQTVYVVGDSLGWTIPQSGQQYVTWAYANKFAVGDILGKISQVF' A
#
# COMPACT_ATOMS: atom_id res chain seq x y z
N MET A 1 8.23 -17.21 -38.66
CA MET A 1 7.07 -16.64 -37.96
C MET A 1 7.11 -16.91 -36.44
N GLU A 2 7.94 -17.85 -35.98
CA GLU A 2 7.93 -18.36 -34.60
C GLU A 2 8.57 -17.41 -33.56
N SER A 3 9.76 -16.83 -33.80
CA SER A 3 10.41 -15.96 -32.80
C SER A 3 9.69 -14.63 -32.56
N LYS A 4 9.07 -14.04 -33.60
CA LYS A 4 8.38 -12.75 -33.45
C LYS A 4 7.14 -12.87 -32.56
N MET A 5 6.43 -13.99 -32.68
CA MET A 5 5.25 -14.27 -31.87
C MET A 5 5.63 -14.56 -30.41
N VAL A 6 6.76 -15.24 -30.17
CA VAL A 6 7.30 -15.47 -28.82
C VAL A 6 7.70 -14.15 -28.14
N VAL A 7 8.35 -13.24 -28.87
CA VAL A 7 8.72 -11.92 -28.34
C VAL A 7 7.48 -11.09 -28.02
N VAL A 8 6.49 -11.06 -28.93
CA VAL A 8 5.22 -10.35 -28.70
C VAL A 8 4.48 -10.93 -27.49
N PHE A 9 4.34 -12.25 -27.41
CA PHE A 9 3.71 -12.92 -26.28
C PHE A 9 4.46 -12.66 -24.97
N GLY A 10 5.79 -12.67 -24.98
CA GLY A 10 6.62 -12.34 -23.83
C GLY A 10 6.42 -10.89 -23.34
N VAL A 11 6.31 -9.93 -24.25
CA VAL A 11 6.01 -8.53 -23.90
C VAL A 11 4.60 -8.39 -23.31
N PHE A 12 3.60 -9.07 -23.89
CA PHE A 12 2.25 -9.07 -23.34
C PHE A 12 2.21 -9.65 -21.92
N VAL A 13 2.83 -10.81 -21.68
CA VAL A 13 2.91 -11.40 -20.33
C VAL A 13 3.63 -10.46 -19.34
N ALA A 14 4.72 -9.82 -19.75
CA ALA A 14 5.45 -8.87 -18.91
C ALA A 14 4.66 -7.60 -18.58
N VAL A 15 3.74 -7.17 -19.45
CA VAL A 15 2.80 -6.05 -19.19
C VAL A 15 1.65 -6.48 -18.29
N PHE A 16 1.10 -7.68 -18.49
CA PHE A 16 0.01 -8.22 -17.66
C PHE A 16 0.47 -8.59 -16.24
N VAL A 17 1.76 -8.90 -16.03
CA VAL A 17 2.37 -9.09 -14.71
C VAL A 17 2.35 -7.81 -13.84
N GLN A 18 2.04 -6.64 -14.42
CA GLN A 18 2.08 -5.34 -13.74
C GLN A 18 0.71 -4.83 -13.28
N CYS A 19 -0.17 -5.66 -12.71
CA CYS A 19 -1.49 -5.18 -12.25
C CYS A 19 -1.88 -5.58 -10.82
N VAL A 20 -0.92 -5.83 -9.94
CA VAL A 20 -1.20 -5.93 -8.50
C VAL A 20 -0.44 -4.84 -7.76
N ALA A 21 -1.05 -3.66 -7.63
CA ALA A 21 -0.65 -2.72 -6.60
C ALA A 21 -1.04 -3.34 -5.26
N ALA A 22 -0.05 -3.78 -4.48
CA ALA A 22 -0.29 -4.29 -3.13
C ALA A 22 -0.83 -3.13 -2.27
N GLN A 23 -2.02 -3.29 -1.74
CA GLN A 23 -2.63 -2.32 -0.82
C GLN A 23 -1.91 -2.38 0.53
N THR A 24 -1.38 -1.26 1.00
CA THR A 24 -0.75 -1.19 2.33
C THR A 24 -1.77 -0.72 3.36
N VAL A 25 -1.79 -1.38 4.52
CA VAL A 25 -2.62 -0.97 5.66
C VAL A 25 -1.71 -0.36 6.72
N TYR A 26 -1.94 0.91 7.05
CA TYR A 26 -1.25 1.62 8.11
C TYR A 26 -2.13 1.69 9.36
N VAL A 27 -1.57 1.25 10.48
CA VAL A 27 -2.25 1.32 11.78
C VAL A 27 -2.08 2.72 12.36
N VAL A 28 -3.15 3.49 12.47
CA VAL A 28 -3.05 4.86 12.98
C VAL A 28 -2.58 4.87 14.43
N GLY A 29 -1.46 5.54 14.68
CA GLY A 29 -0.85 5.64 16.00
C GLY A 29 -0.09 4.39 16.45
N ASP A 30 0.08 3.38 15.59
CA ASP A 30 0.77 2.12 15.91
C ASP A 30 0.25 1.51 17.22
N SER A 31 1.12 1.37 18.24
CA SER A 31 0.76 0.85 19.56
C SER A 31 -0.08 1.81 20.41
N LEU A 32 -0.08 3.12 20.10
CA LEU A 32 -0.96 4.11 20.74
C LEU A 32 -2.42 3.91 20.29
N GLY A 33 -2.61 3.54 19.03
CA GLY A 33 -3.92 3.45 18.39
C GLY A 33 -4.62 4.80 18.21
N TRP A 34 -5.92 4.75 17.85
CA TRP A 34 -6.78 5.92 17.71
C TRP A 34 -7.50 6.25 19.03
N THR A 35 -6.93 7.18 19.78
CA THR A 35 -7.38 7.66 21.10
C THR A 35 -7.20 9.18 21.24
N ILE A 36 -7.65 9.75 22.36
CA ILE A 36 -7.31 11.14 22.71
C ILE A 36 -5.84 11.15 23.18
N PRO A 37 -4.95 11.84 22.45
CA PRO A 37 -3.53 11.81 22.77
C PRO A 37 -3.24 12.71 23.99
N GLN A 38 -2.29 12.28 24.81
CA GLN A 38 -1.86 13.05 26.01
C GLN A 38 -1.17 14.37 25.64
N SER A 39 -0.67 14.48 24.41
CA SER A 39 -0.07 15.70 23.86
C SER A 39 -0.54 15.90 22.41
N GLY A 40 -0.17 17.01 21.77
CA GLY A 40 -0.65 17.32 20.42
C GLY A 40 0.14 16.69 19.28
N GLN A 41 1.21 15.93 19.56
CA GLN A 41 2.23 15.60 18.55
C GLN A 41 2.23 14.14 18.11
N GLN A 42 1.58 13.21 18.83
CA GLN A 42 1.68 11.77 18.53
C GLN A 42 1.26 11.44 17.09
N TYR A 43 0.11 11.96 16.64
CA TYR A 43 -0.36 11.71 15.27
C TYR A 43 0.44 12.46 14.21
N VAL A 44 1.02 13.61 14.56
CA VAL A 44 1.93 14.36 13.66
C VAL A 44 3.21 13.56 13.45
N THR A 45 3.82 13.06 14.52
CA THR A 45 5.00 12.20 14.44
C THR A 45 4.72 10.91 13.69
N TRP A 46 3.58 10.27 13.96
CA TRP A 46 3.15 9.07 13.24
C TRP A 46 2.96 9.34 11.74
N ALA A 47 2.27 10.42 11.37
CA ALA A 47 2.06 10.77 9.97
C ALA A 47 3.39 11.11 9.25
N TYR A 48 4.32 11.76 9.93
CA TYR A 48 5.64 12.09 9.39
C TYR A 48 6.51 10.84 9.12
N ALA A 49 6.35 9.80 9.94
CA ALA A 49 7.10 8.55 9.81
C ALA A 49 6.59 7.63 8.68
N ASN A 50 5.38 7.86 8.18
CA ASN A 50 4.73 7.01 7.18
C ASN A 50 4.67 7.67 5.80
N LYS A 51 4.64 6.85 4.75
CA LYS A 51 4.51 7.31 3.35
C LYS A 51 3.24 6.72 2.76
N PHE A 52 2.31 7.57 2.36
CA PHE A 52 1.02 7.13 1.83
C PHE A 52 1.01 7.19 0.31
N ALA A 53 0.51 6.13 -0.31
CA ALA A 53 0.22 6.04 -1.73
C ALA A 53 -1.30 5.93 -1.95
N VAL A 54 -1.73 6.25 -3.18
CA VAL A 54 -3.13 6.06 -3.57
C VAL A 54 -3.48 4.58 -3.48
N GLY A 55 -4.55 4.27 -2.76
CA GLY A 55 -5.02 2.90 -2.53
C GLY A 55 -4.72 2.37 -1.12
N ASP A 56 -3.85 3.02 -0.35
CA ASP A 56 -3.57 2.61 1.02
C ASP A 56 -4.76 2.83 1.97
N ILE A 57 -4.82 2.04 3.03
CA ILE A 57 -5.83 2.13 4.10
C ILE A 57 -5.17 2.66 5.38
N LEU A 58 -5.80 3.65 6.02
CA LEU A 58 -5.48 4.07 7.38
C LEU A 58 -6.58 3.55 8.32
N GLY A 59 -6.22 2.67 9.24
CA GLY A 59 -7.24 2.01 10.07
C GLY A 59 -6.65 1.27 11.27
N LYS A 60 -7.43 0.33 11.82
CA LYS A 60 -6.93 -0.66 12.80
C LYS A 60 -6.59 -1.96 12.07
N ILE A 61 -5.67 -2.76 12.62
CA ILE A 61 -5.55 -4.15 12.20
C ILE A 61 -6.89 -4.84 12.48
N SER A 62 -7.43 -5.49 11.44
CA SER A 62 -8.80 -6.01 11.31
C SER A 62 -9.78 -5.01 10.68
N GLN A 63 -9.74 -4.87 9.36
CA GLN A 63 -10.86 -5.28 8.50
C GLN A 63 -10.26 -5.55 7.12
N VAL A 64 -9.96 -6.82 6.86
CA VAL A 64 -9.98 -7.33 5.48
C VAL A 64 -11.45 -7.24 5.08
N PHE A 65 -11.80 -6.32 4.18
CA PHE A 65 -13.07 -6.40 3.45
C PHE A 65 -12.85 -7.29 2.23
#